data_AF-A0A2T1GHS9-F1
#
_entry.id   AF-A0A2T1GHS9-F1
#
_cell.length_a   1.000
_cell.length_b   1.000
_cell.length_c   1.000
_cell.angle_alpha   90.00
_cell.angle_beta   90.00
_cell.angle_gamma   90.00
#
_symmetry.space_group_name_H-M   'P 1'
#
loop_
_entity.id
_entity.type
_entity.pdbx_description
1 polymer ?
#
loop_
_entity_poly.entity_id
_entity_poly.type
_entity_poly.pdbx_seq_one_letter_code
_entity_poly.pdbx_strand_id
1 'polypeptide(L)'
;ASDFKKQMIDVAPVLASVNGLKWKIWSIDETNKEASGYYLFENETKLNTYLKNVFFVGMGNNATVSNIVVKKFEILEEPTAITRGPIGKN
;
A
#
# COMPACT_ATOMS: atom_id res chain seq x y z
N ALA A 1 3.63 -17.38 12.97
CA ALA A 1 3.25 -16.47 11.88
C ALA A 1 3.82 -17.05 10.59
N SER A 2 3.02 -17.15 9.52
CA SER A 2 3.50 -17.59 8.19
C SER A 2 4.71 -16.75 7.76
N ASP A 3 5.64 -17.34 7.01
CA ASP A 3 6.88 -16.63 6.59
C ASP A 3 6.58 -15.33 5.85
N PHE A 4 5.46 -15.28 5.13
CA PHE A 4 4.94 -14.07 4.50
C PHE A 4 4.66 -12.94 5.51
N LYS A 5 3.98 -13.23 6.63
CA LYS A 5 3.68 -12.21 7.66
C LYS A 5 4.96 -11.62 8.27
N LYS A 6 6.01 -12.43 8.44
CA LYS A 6 7.32 -11.94 8.90
C LYS A 6 7.96 -11.02 7.87
N GLN A 7 7.99 -11.42 6.60
CA GLN A 7 8.51 -10.57 5.52
C GLN A 7 7.78 -9.21 5.45
N MET A 8 6.47 -9.17 5.69
CA MET A 8 5.72 -7.91 5.70
C MET A 8 6.11 -6.99 6.87
N ILE A 9 6.46 -7.56 8.03
CA ILE A 9 6.98 -6.80 9.17
C ILE A 9 8.32 -6.16 8.80
N ASP A 10 9.22 -6.90 8.14
CA ASP A 10 10.54 -6.40 7.76
C ASP A 10 10.47 -5.29 6.70
N VAL A 11 9.46 -5.35 5.82
CA VAL A 11 9.23 -4.34 4.77
C VAL A 11 8.51 -3.10 5.30
N ALA A 12 7.75 -3.20 6.41
CA ALA A 12 6.94 -2.10 6.92
C ALA A 12 7.73 -0.81 7.23
N PRO A 13 8.92 -0.84 7.87
CA PRO A 13 9.72 0.36 8.11
C PRO A 13 10.19 1.05 6.83
N VAL A 14 10.58 0.28 5.81
CA VAL A 14 10.99 0.83 4.51
C VAL A 14 9.81 1.56 3.86
N LEU A 15 8.62 0.97 3.87
CA LEU A 15 7.41 1.62 3.35
C LEU A 15 7.04 2.87 4.16
N ALA A 16 7.12 2.82 5.48
CA ALA A 16 6.86 3.98 6.34
C ALA A 16 7.83 5.15 6.07
N SER A 17 9.02 4.88 5.52
CA SER A 17 9.98 5.91 5.11
C SER A 17 9.72 6.50 3.71
N VAL A 18 8.75 5.98 2.95
CA VAL A 18 8.44 6.47 1.61
C VAL A 18 7.90 7.89 1.68
N ASN A 19 8.63 8.82 1.03
CA ASN A 19 8.26 10.21 0.95
C ASN A 19 6.84 10.38 0.35
N GLY A 20 5.96 11.00 1.13
CA GLY A 20 4.58 11.28 0.75
C GLY A 20 3.60 10.13 0.94
N LEU A 21 4.02 8.96 1.45
CA LEU A 21 3.09 7.93 1.90
C LEU A 21 2.57 8.31 3.31
N LYS A 22 1.26 8.55 3.43
CA LYS A 22 0.63 8.86 4.73
C LYS A 22 0.44 7.60 5.57
N TRP A 23 -0.08 6.54 4.97
CA TRP A 23 -0.27 5.24 5.62
C TRP A 23 -0.51 4.13 4.59
N LYS A 24 -0.38 2.90 5.08
CA LYS A 24 -0.76 1.68 4.38
C LYS A 24 -1.57 0.78 5.30
N ILE A 25 -2.69 0.25 4.79
CA ILE A 25 -3.41 -0.86 5.41
C ILE A 25 -2.98 -2.14 4.71
N TRP A 26 -2.67 -3.18 5.48
CA TRP A 26 -2.26 -4.50 5.00
C TRP A 26 -3.38 -5.51 5.21
N SER A 27 -3.64 -6.34 4.21
CA SER A 27 -4.62 -7.42 4.28
C SER A 27 -4.12 -8.65 3.54
N ILE A 28 -4.48 -9.82 4.05
CA ILE A 28 -4.19 -11.11 3.42
C ILE A 28 -5.39 -12.03 3.57
N ASP A 29 -5.76 -12.67 2.48
CA ASP A 29 -6.61 -13.83 2.42
C ASP A 29 -5.73 -15.06 2.23
N GLU A 30 -5.44 -15.78 3.32
CA GLU A 30 -4.60 -16.97 3.26
C GLU A 30 -5.29 -18.15 2.54
N THR A 31 -6.63 -18.17 2.48
CA THR A 31 -7.40 -19.21 1.80
C THR A 31 -7.26 -19.09 0.29
N ASN A 32 -7.41 -17.86 -0.24
CA ASN A 32 -7.27 -17.58 -1.67
C ASN A 32 -5.83 -17.23 -2.08
N LYS A 33 -4.90 -17.18 -1.11
CA LYS A 33 -3.49 -16.79 -1.30
C LYS A 33 -3.35 -15.40 -1.93
N GLU A 34 -4.21 -14.47 -1.51
CA GLU A 34 -4.23 -13.11 -2.02
C GLU A 34 -3.78 -12.12 -0.95
N ALA A 35 -2.80 -11.29 -1.28
CA ALA A 35 -2.40 -10.18 -0.44
C ALA A 35 -2.84 -8.86 -1.08
N SER A 36 -3.35 -7.94 -0.27
CA SER A 36 -3.79 -6.63 -0.72
C SER A 36 -3.28 -5.53 0.20
N GLY A 37 -3.29 -4.30 -0.32
CA GLY A 37 -2.91 -3.14 0.46
C GLY A 37 -3.59 -1.89 -0.06
N TYR A 38 -4.05 -1.07 0.88
CA TYR A 38 -4.59 0.25 0.62
C TYR A 38 -3.57 1.29 1.03
N TYR A 39 -3.32 2.26 0.16
CA TYR A 39 -2.28 3.26 0.35
C TYR A 39 -2.90 4.64 0.23
N LEU A 40 -2.50 5.55 1.10
CA LEU A 40 -2.81 6.97 0.95
C LEU A 40 -1.52 7.75 0.73
N PHE A 41 -1.47 8.53 -0.35
CA PHE A 41 -0.39 9.45 -0.66
C PHE A 41 -0.84 10.90 -0.54
N GLU A 42 0.10 11.79 -0.27
CA GLU A 42 -0.12 13.24 -0.22
C GLU A 42 -0.62 13.83 -1.54
N ASN A 43 -0.12 13.32 -2.67
CA ASN A 43 -0.52 13.75 -4.00
C ASN A 43 -0.12 12.71 -5.04
N GLU A 44 -0.63 12.89 -6.26
CA GLU A 44 -0.38 11.99 -7.38
C GLU A 44 1.10 11.92 -7.77
N THR A 45 1.86 13.02 -7.67
CA THR A 45 3.30 13.01 -7.99
C THR A 45 4.06 12.03 -7.09
N LYS A 46 3.84 12.09 -5.77
CA LYS A 46 4.48 11.17 -4.81
C LYS A 46 4.06 9.71 -5.05
N LEU A 47 2.78 9.47 -5.30
CA LEU A 47 2.27 8.14 -5.68
C LEU A 47 2.98 7.60 -6.93
N ASN A 48 3.06 8.40 -7.99
CA ASN A 48 3.69 7.99 -9.24
C ASN A 48 5.19 7.72 -9.06
N THR A 49 5.89 8.49 -8.22
CA THR A 49 7.29 8.22 -7.84
C THR A 49 7.43 6.89 -7.11
N TYR A 50 6.56 6.60 -6.13
CA TYR A 50 6.55 5.32 -5.42
C TYR A 50 6.33 4.14 -6.36
N LEU A 51 5.33 4.23 -7.25
CA LEU A 51 5.02 3.17 -8.20
C LEU A 51 6.23 2.86 -9.10
N LYS A 52 6.88 3.90 -9.66
CA LYS A 52 8.03 3.74 -10.55
C LYS A 52 9.26 3.14 -9.86
N ASN A 53 9.57 3.58 -8.64
CA ASN A 53 10.91 3.36 -8.06
C ASN A 53 10.93 2.31 -6.95
N VAL A 54 9.85 2.18 -6.18
CA VAL A 54 9.83 1.35 -4.96
C VAL A 54 8.96 0.13 -5.18
N PHE A 55 7.77 0.33 -5.75
CA PHE A 55 6.81 -0.75 -5.94
C PHE A 55 7.28 -1.78 -6.96
N PHE A 56 7.61 -1.37 -8.19
CA PHE A 56 8.05 -2.32 -9.21
C PHE A 56 9.43 -2.90 -8.94
N VAL A 57 10.33 -2.16 -8.28
CA VAL A 57 11.66 -2.68 -7.90
C VAL A 57 11.55 -3.69 -6.76
N GLY A 58 10.72 -3.42 -5.75
CA GLY A 58 10.52 -4.33 -4.62
C GLY A 58 9.70 -5.56 -4.99
N MET A 59 8.56 -5.37 -5.67
CA MET A 59 7.65 -6.47 -6.02
C MET A 59 8.10 -7.24 -7.26
N GLY A 60 8.73 -6.59 -8.24
CA GLY A 60 9.22 -7.25 -9.45
C GLY A 60 10.35 -8.25 -9.20
N ASN A 61 11.05 -8.12 -8.07
CA ASN A 61 12.09 -9.06 -7.64
C ASN A 61 11.56 -10.14 -6.67
N ASN A 62 10.27 -10.12 -6.30
CA ASN A 62 9.70 -11.10 -5.40
C ASN A 62 9.04 -12.24 -6.19
N ALA A 63 9.76 -13.36 -6.33
CA ALA A 63 9.28 -14.55 -7.04
C ALA A 63 8.03 -15.21 -6.42
N THR A 64 7.65 -14.85 -5.18
CA THR A 64 6.47 -15.36 -4.49
C THR A 64 5.21 -14.54 -4.78
N VAL A 65 5.34 -13.40 -5.47
CA VAL A 65 4.22 -12.49 -5.78
C VAL A 65 4.03 -12.40 -7.29
N SER A 66 2.81 -12.65 -7.75
CA SER A 66 2.42 -12.57 -9.16
C SER A 66 1.04 -11.92 -9.30
N ASN A 67 0.62 -11.66 -10.54
CA ASN A 67 -0.72 -11.13 -10.87
C ASN A 67 -1.05 -9.80 -10.15
N ILE A 68 -0.05 -8.91 -10.07
CA ILE A 68 -0.18 -7.64 -9.36
C ILE A 68 -1.09 -6.70 -10.15
N VAL A 69 -2.16 -6.23 -9.51
CA VAL A 69 -3.07 -5.22 -10.05
C VAL A 69 -2.97 -3.96 -9.20
N VAL A 70 -2.78 -2.81 -9.85
CA VAL A 70 -2.77 -1.50 -9.20
C VAL A 70 -3.88 -0.64 -9.81
N LYS A 71 -4.68 0.00 -8.95
CA LYS A 71 -5.71 0.97 -9.34
C LYS A 71 -5.49 2.27 -8.57
N LYS A 72 -5.64 3.40 -9.25
CA LYS A 72 -5.54 4.74 -8.65
C LYS A 72 -6.94 5.34 -8.56
N PHE A 73 -7.23 6.00 -7.45
CA PHE A 73 -8.49 6.70 -7.21
C PHE A 73 -8.20 8.02 -6.49
N GLU A 74 -9.06 8.99 -6.71
CA GLU A 74 -9.17 10.15 -5.83
C GLU A 74 -10.02 9.82 -4.60
N ILE A 75 -9.86 10.61 -3.54
CA ILE A 75 -10.66 10.45 -2.32
C ILE A 75 -11.91 11.31 -2.44
N LEU A 76 -13.06 10.71 -2.18
CA LEU A 76 -14.28 11.46 -1.89
C LEU A 76 -14.24 11.90 -0.42
N GLU A 77 -13.76 13.12 -0.14
CA GLU A 77 -13.41 13.57 1.21
C GLU A 77 -14.58 13.49 2.21
N GLU A 78 -15.73 14.09 1.86
CA GLU A 78 -16.91 14.13 2.75
C GLU A 78 -17.43 12.74 3.16
N PRO A 79 -17.78 11.82 2.24
CA PRO A 79 -18.26 10.49 2.64
C PRO A 79 -17.18 9.68 3.36
N THR A 80 -15.91 9.90 3.04
CA THR A 80 -14.80 9.25 3.74
C THR A 80 -14.68 9.75 5.18
N ALA A 81 -14.85 11.06 5.41
CA ALA A 81 -14.85 11.64 6.75
C ALA A 81 -16.04 11.12 7.59
N ILE A 82 -17.25 11.08 7.02
CA ILE A 82 -18.45 10.52 7.66
C ILE A 82 -18.21 9.07 8.10
N THR A 83 -17.49 8.30 7.29
CA THR A 83 -17.18 6.88 7.55
C THR A 83 -15.86 6.68 8.31
N ARG A 84 -15.22 7.76 8.79
CA ARG A 84 -13.99 7.76 9.61
C ARG A 84 -12.75 7.21 8.90
N GLY A 85 -12.70 7.34 7.58
CA GLY A 85 -11.50 7.00 6.81
C GLY A 85 -10.30 7.87 7.23
N PRO A 86 -9.08 7.32 7.31
CA PRO A 86 -7.94 8.01 7.92
C PRO A 86 -7.27 9.03 6.97
N ILE A 87 -8.02 9.95 6.37
CA ILE A 87 -7.49 10.87 5.32
C ILE A 87 -6.73 12.09 5.85
N GLY A 88 -6.61 12.21 7.18
CA GLY A 88 -6.13 13.41 7.88
C GLY A 88 -7.28 14.38 8.13
N LYS A 89 -7.07 15.35 9.03
CA LYS A 89 -7.97 16.53 9.11
C LYS A 89 -7.47 17.56 8.10
N ASN A 90 -8.39 18.17 7.35
CA ASN A 90 -8.15 19.45 6.69
C ASN A 90 -7.90 20.53 7.74
#